data_AF-A0A6F8XL64-F1
#
_entry.id   AF-A0A6F8XL64-F1
#
_cell.length_a   1.000
_cell.length_b   1.000
_cell.length_c   1.000
_cell.angle_alpha   90.00
_cell.angle_beta   90.00
_cell.angle_gamma   90.00
#
_symmetry.space_group_name_H-M   'P 1'
#
loop_
_entity.id
_entity.type
_entity.pdbx_description
1 polymer ?
#
loop_
_entity_poly.entity_id
_entity_poly.type
_entity_poly.pdbx_seq_one_letter_code
_entity_poly.pdbx_strand_id
1 'polypeptide(L)'
;MHQAKPAQLAAWIRGHWSIENKIHWVRDVTYDEDRSQIRTGTGPQVMAALRNAAIGALRAAGITNIAAATRHHARDSNRPLQLLGII
;
A
#
# COMPACT_ATOMS: atom_id res chain seq x y z
N MET A 1 -34.66 10.25 -12.80
CA MET A 1 -33.51 10.23 -11.88
C MET A 1 -33.47 8.88 -11.20
N HIS A 2 -32.37 8.11 -11.33
CA HIS A 2 -32.23 6.83 -10.66
C HIS A 2 -31.61 7.09 -9.26
N GLN A 3 -32.40 6.96 -8.20
CA GLN A 3 -31.90 7.14 -6.83
C GLN A 3 -31.33 5.82 -6.30
N ALA A 4 -30.12 5.87 -5.75
CA ALA A 4 -29.52 4.71 -5.10
C ALA A 4 -30.27 4.37 -3.81
N LYS A 5 -30.56 3.08 -3.59
CA LYS A 5 -31.15 2.60 -2.34
C LYS A 5 -30.14 2.83 -1.20
N PRO A 6 -30.59 3.07 0.05
CA PRO A 6 -29.69 3.27 1.20
C PRO A 6 -28.63 2.17 1.36
N ALA A 7 -29.00 0.91 1.09
CA ALA A 7 -28.07 -0.22 1.13
C ALA A 7 -26.94 -0.13 0.08
N GLN A 8 -27.24 0.39 -1.12
CA GLN A 8 -26.25 0.58 -2.18
C GLN A 8 -25.26 1.70 -1.81
N LEU A 9 -25.77 2.81 -1.29
CA LEU A 9 -24.94 3.90 -0.74
C LEU A 9 -24.01 3.38 0.36
N ALA A 10 -24.53 2.61 1.32
CA ALA A 10 -23.72 2.05 2.41
C ALA A 10 -22.63 1.07 1.88
N ALA A 11 -22.95 0.27 0.85
CA ALA A 11 -21.98 -0.61 0.23
C ALA A 11 -20.86 0.16 -0.46
N TRP A 12 -21.17 1.24 -1.19
CA TRP A 12 -20.17 2.10 -1.82
C TRP A 12 -19.27 2.79 -0.80
N ILE A 13 -19.84 3.33 0.28
CA ILE A 13 -19.08 3.95 1.37
C ILE A 13 -18.09 2.93 1.97
N ARG A 14 -18.54 1.72 2.30
CA ARG A 14 -17.66 0.66 2.82
C ARG A 14 -16.59 0.23 1.81
N GLY A 15 -16.93 0.13 0.53
CA GLY A 15 -15.99 -0.17 -0.54
C GLY A 15 -14.87 0.88 -0.62
N HIS A 16 -15.26 2.16 -0.59
CA HIS A 16 -14.33 3.28 -0.58
C HIS A 16 -13.42 3.26 0.66
N TRP A 17 -13.97 3.09 1.86
CA TRP A 17 -13.19 2.95 3.10
C TRP A 17 -12.23 1.77 3.08
N SER A 18 -12.53 0.71 2.33
CA SER A 18 -11.61 -0.42 2.20
C SER A 18 -10.31 -0.02 1.49
N ILE A 19 -10.34 0.96 0.60
CA ILE A 19 -9.14 1.48 -0.08
C ILE A 19 -8.26 2.22 0.94
N GLU A 20 -8.87 3.09 1.74
CA GLU A 20 -8.22 3.82 2.83
C GLU A 20 -7.52 2.88 3.80
N ASN A 21 -8.26 1.88 4.30
CA ASN A 21 -7.73 0.92 5.25
C ASN A 21 -6.64 0.01 4.65
N LYS A 22 -6.73 -0.32 3.36
CA LYS A 22 -5.79 -1.24 2.72
C LYS A 22 -4.52 -0.52 2.24
N ILE A 23 -4.62 0.68 1.67
CA ILE A 23 -3.47 1.33 1.04
C ILE A 23 -2.94 2.44 1.93
N HIS A 24 -3.77 3.42 2.27
CA HIS A 24 -3.34 4.62 2.99
C HIS A 24 -2.83 4.27 4.39
N TRP A 25 -3.62 3.54 5.18
CA TRP A 25 -3.19 3.13 6.52
C TRP A 25 -1.86 2.34 6.53
N VAL A 26 -1.66 1.46 5.55
CA VAL A 26 -0.40 0.70 5.44
C VAL A 26 0.77 1.62 5.09
N ARG A 27 0.57 2.60 4.20
CA ARG A 27 1.61 3.58 3.87
C ARG A 27 1.99 4.42 5.08
N ASP A 28 1.01 4.92 5.82
CA ASP A 28 1.24 5.80 6.95
C ASP A 28 1.88 5.05 8.11
N VAL A 29 1.35 3.87 8.46
CA VAL A 29 1.77 3.14 9.67
C VAL A 29 2.95 2.19 9.41
N THR A 30 2.99 1.52 8.26
CA THR A 30 4.07 0.55 7.96
C THR A 30 5.26 1.21 7.28
N TYR A 31 5.03 2.16 6.37
CA TYR A 31 6.08 2.85 5.61
C TYR A 31 6.41 4.24 6.14
N ASP A 32 5.79 4.63 7.26
CA ASP A 32 6.05 5.87 7.98
C ASP A 32 5.98 7.11 7.08
N GLU A 33 4.99 7.11 6.18
CA GLU A 33 4.89 8.12 5.13
C GLU A 33 4.72 9.53 5.69
N ASP A 34 3.85 9.70 6.69
CA ASP A 34 3.57 10.99 7.32
C ASP A 34 4.80 11.64 7.97
N ARG A 35 5.75 10.83 8.45
CA ARG A 35 6.99 11.34 9.05
C ARG A 35 8.10 11.59 8.03
N SER A 36 7.89 11.22 6.75
CA SER A 36 8.89 11.42 5.70
C SER A 36 9.21 12.91 5.50
N GLN A 37 10.50 13.23 5.46
CA GLN A 37 10.98 14.62 5.28
C GLN A 37 11.32 14.95 3.82
N ILE A 38 11.12 14.01 2.89
CA ILE A 38 11.38 14.21 1.46
C ILE A 38 10.32 15.17 0.92
N ARG A 39 10.73 16.40 0.55
CA ARG A 39 9.82 17.48 0.13
C ARG A 39 10.24 18.18 -1.17
N THR A 40 11.36 17.79 -1.78
CA THR A 40 11.94 18.49 -2.92
C THR A 40 11.66 17.77 -4.24
N GLY A 41 11.42 18.56 -5.29
CA GLY A 41 11.24 18.07 -6.66
C GLY A 41 10.21 16.95 -6.77
N THR A 42 10.56 15.88 -7.47
CA THR A 42 9.70 14.69 -7.66
C THR A 42 9.80 13.67 -6.53
N GLY A 43 10.61 13.94 -5.49
CA GLY A 43 10.87 13.02 -4.38
C GLY A 43 9.60 12.46 -3.71
N PRO A 44 8.62 13.29 -3.32
CA PRO A 44 7.37 12.80 -2.74
C PRO A 44 6.62 11.80 -3.65
N GLN A 45 6.54 12.10 -4.95
CA GLN A 45 5.85 11.25 -5.92
C GLN A 45 6.59 9.93 -6.15
N VAL A 46 7.92 9.98 -6.24
CA VAL A 46 8.77 8.78 -6.36
C VAL A 46 8.60 7.88 -5.15
N MET A 47 8.65 8.43 -3.94
CA MET A 47 8.45 7.65 -2.72
C MET A 47 7.05 7.03 -2.62
N ALA A 48 6.01 7.76 -3.02
CA ALA A 48 4.66 7.23 -3.09
C ALA A 48 4.58 6.06 -4.08
N ALA A 49 5.20 6.18 -5.26
CA ALA A 49 5.24 5.12 -6.26
C ALA A 49 5.98 3.86 -5.75
N LEU A 50 7.14 4.03 -5.10
CA LEU A 50 7.92 2.92 -4.53
C LEU A 50 7.15 2.18 -3.43
N ARG A 51 6.50 2.90 -2.51
CA ARG A 51 5.66 2.30 -1.46
C ARG A 51 4.49 1.52 -2.06
N ASN A 52 3.80 2.12 -3.05
CA ASN A 52 2.71 1.45 -3.76
C ASN A 52 3.18 0.18 -4.48
N ALA A 53 4.34 0.23 -5.14
CA ALA A 53 4.93 -0.93 -5.80
C ALA A 53 5.25 -2.04 -4.80
N ALA A 54 5.86 -1.72 -3.66
CA ALA A 54 6.17 -2.70 -2.62
C ALA A 54 4.90 -3.34 -2.02
N ILE A 55 3.88 -2.54 -1.70
CA ILE A 55 2.57 -3.05 -1.23
C ILE A 55 1.92 -3.95 -2.29
N GLY A 56 1.95 -3.52 -3.55
CA GLY A 56 1.41 -4.26 -4.69
C GLY A 56 2.09 -5.62 -4.88
N ALA A 57 3.42 -5.65 -4.88
CA ALA A 57 4.21 -6.88 -5.02
C ALA A 57 3.91 -7.89 -3.90
N LEU A 58 3.89 -7.44 -2.65
CA LEU A 58 3.55 -8.29 -1.51
C LEU A 58 2.14 -8.89 -1.63
N ARG A 59 1.17 -8.07 -2.07
CA ARG A 59 -0.21 -8.55 -2.28
C ARG A 59 -0.32 -9.52 -3.45
N ALA A 60 0.40 -9.27 -4.54
CA ALA A 60 0.45 -10.16 -5.69
C ALA A 60 0.99 -11.55 -5.30
N ALA A 61 1.93 -11.59 -4.34
CA ALA A 61 2.43 -12.82 -3.73
C ALA A 61 1.49 -13.42 -2.65
N GLY A 62 0.25 -12.91 -2.52
CA GLY A 62 -0.75 -13.42 -1.57
C GLY A 62 -0.52 -12.99 -0.11
N ILE A 63 0.40 -12.07 0.15
CA ILE A 63 0.75 -11.68 1.52
C ILE A 63 -0.24 -10.64 2.04
N THR A 64 -0.88 -10.94 3.16
CA THR A 64 -1.88 -10.09 3.80
C THR A 64 -1.31 -9.24 4.93
N ASN A 65 -0.32 -9.76 5.67
CA ASN A 65 0.37 -9.01 6.72
C ASN A 65 1.60 -8.27 6.16
N ILE A 66 1.34 -7.07 5.62
CA ILE A 66 2.37 -6.25 4.99
C ILE A 66 3.49 -5.88 5.97
N ALA A 67 3.15 -5.50 7.21
CA ALA A 67 4.16 -5.08 8.19
C ALA A 67 5.15 -6.21 8.54
N ALA A 68 4.67 -7.44 8.72
CA ALA A 68 5.55 -8.58 8.97
C ALA A 68 6.43 -8.87 7.75
N ALA A 69 5.87 -8.81 6.55
CA ALA A 69 6.59 -9.04 5.32
C ALA A 69 7.66 -7.98 5.06
N THR A 70 7.36 -6.70 5.24
CA THR A 70 8.34 -5.61 5.14
C THR A 70 9.52 -5.86 6.09
N ARG A 71 9.27 -6.25 7.35
CA ARG A 71 10.34 -6.60 8.31
C ARG A 71 11.15 -7.83 7.92
N HIS A 72 10.52 -8.81 7.26
CA HIS A 72 11.20 -9.99 6.75
C HIS A 72 12.15 -9.65 5.58
N HIS A 73 11.72 -8.79 4.66
CA HIS A 73 12.51 -8.38 3.50
C HIS A 73 13.59 -7.33 3.85
N ALA A 74 13.34 -6.46 4.83
CA ALA A 74 14.27 -5.40 5.22
C ALA A 74 15.64 -5.90 5.72
N ARG A 75 15.76 -7.19 6.08
CA ARG A 75 17.00 -7.79 6.59
C ARG A 75 17.86 -8.46 5.52
N ASP A 76 17.36 -8.58 4.29
CA ASP A 76 18.05 -9.28 3.20
C ASP A 76 17.53 -8.77 1.86
N SER A 77 18.40 -8.06 1.12
CA SER A 77 18.05 -7.44 -0.16
C SER A 77 17.81 -8.45 -1.28
N ASN A 78 18.20 -9.71 -1.15
CA ASN A 78 17.91 -10.74 -2.16
C ASN A 78 16.44 -11.17 -2.13
N ARG A 79 15.80 -11.15 -0.95
CA ARG A 79 14.39 -11.55 -0.79
C ARG A 79 13.43 -10.70 -1.64
N PRO A 80 13.50 -9.35 -1.63
CA PRO A 80 12.60 -8.56 -2.47
C PRO A 80 12.93 -8.72 -3.95
N LEU A 81 14.18 -8.98 -4.32
CA LEU A 81 14.56 -9.24 -5.72
C LEU A 81 13.99 -10.58 -6.22
N GLN A 82 14.06 -11.64 -5.41
CA GLN A 82 13.44 -12.93 -5.70
C GLN A 82 11.92 -12.82 -5.77
N LEU A 83 11.30 -12.09 -4.84
CA LEU A 83 9.85 -11.83 -4.86
C LEU A 83 9.40 -11.17 -6.18
N LEU A 84 10.24 -10.28 -6.72
CA LEU A 84 10.00 -9.57 -7.98
C LEU A 84 10.43 -10.38 -9.22
N GLY A 85 11.04 -11.55 -9.05
CA GLY A 85 11.55 -12.39 -10.15
C GLY A 85 12.76 -11.78 -10.89
N ILE A 86 13.53 -10.92 -10.22
CA ILE A 86 14.71 -10.26 -10.80
C ILE A 86 15.93 -11.17 -10.73
N ILE A 87 16.02 -11.99 -9.69
CA ILE A 87 17.09 -12.97 -9.44
C ILE A 87 16.51 -14.33 -9.04
#